data_AF-A0A395HPY3-F1
#
_entry.id   AF-A0A395HPY3-F1
#
_cell.length_a   1.000
_cell.length_b   1.000
_cell.length_c   1.000
_cell.angle_alpha   90.00
_cell.angle_beta   90.00
_cell.angle_gamma   90.00
#
_symmetry.space_group_name_H-M   'P 1'
#
loop_
_entity.id
_entity.type
_entity.pdbx_description
1 polymer ?
#
loop_
_entity_poly.entity_id
_entity_poly.type
_entity_poly.pdbx_seq_one_letter_code
_entity_poly.pdbx_strand_id
1 'polypeptide(L)'
;MSDGAATDFSWQHDACWRPNDTMALFISSAKFENDLMPEAQGVAPKVDVPARQVWLQTSYRHLNYVKSGSRGNVDVLLNGNILVGWGHSAAYTQYTPDGTSVISNMHFGRFTLFSFRVTNSYRVFQRVFGWKNRVQIPLQLWIDGRCLSVGMVQQKLLVGA
;
A
#
# COMPACT_ATOMS: atom_id res chain seq x y z
N MET A 1 14.13 -18.84 -6.84
CA MET A 1 14.13 -17.37 -6.64
C MET A 1 13.63 -16.73 -7.92
N SER A 2 12.90 -15.61 -7.86
CA SER A 2 12.21 -15.00 -9.00
C SER A 2 13.12 -14.14 -9.90
N ASP A 3 14.24 -14.69 -10.37
CA ASP A 3 15.19 -14.01 -11.28
C ASP A 3 15.58 -12.57 -10.86
N GLY A 4 15.73 -12.35 -9.55
CA GLY A 4 16.05 -11.04 -8.97
C GLY A 4 14.85 -10.15 -8.67
N ALA A 5 13.66 -10.37 -9.24
CA ALA A 5 12.47 -9.54 -9.02
C ALA A 5 12.00 -9.43 -7.56
N ALA A 6 12.38 -10.42 -6.74
CA ALA A 6 12.08 -10.45 -5.31
C ALA A 6 13.10 -9.71 -4.43
N THR A 7 14.18 -9.18 -5.03
CA THR A 7 15.31 -8.54 -4.32
C THR A 7 15.82 -7.28 -5.02
N ASP A 8 15.50 -7.07 -6.30
CA ASP A 8 15.93 -5.94 -7.12
C ASP A 8 14.96 -4.75 -6.94
N PHE A 9 14.97 -4.20 -5.74
CA PHE A 9 14.23 -3.00 -5.40
C PHE A 9 14.96 -2.21 -4.31
N SER A 10 14.55 -0.96 -4.13
CA SER A 10 15.03 -0.10 -3.05
C SER A 10 13.89 0.79 -2.56
N TRP A 11 14.11 1.51 -1.45
CA TRP A 11 13.15 2.48 -0.90
C TRP A 11 11.81 1.85 -0.48
N GLN A 12 11.89 0.68 0.13
CA GLN A 12 10.72 -0.05 0.58
C GLN A 12 10.09 0.59 1.83
N HIS A 13 8.76 0.48 1.93
CA HIS A 13 7.96 0.95 3.04
C HIS A 13 7.01 -0.13 3.52
N ASP A 14 6.69 -0.06 4.81
CA ASP A 14 5.62 -0.84 5.46
C ASP A 14 5.73 -2.36 5.24
N ALA A 15 6.94 -2.91 5.48
CA ALA A 15 7.18 -4.34 5.45
C ALA A 15 6.41 -5.04 6.59
N CYS A 16 5.53 -5.96 6.23
CA CYS A 16 4.53 -6.50 7.13
C CYS A 16 4.43 -8.01 6.92
N TRP A 17 4.77 -8.82 7.93
CA TRP A 17 4.63 -10.27 7.85
C TRP A 17 3.16 -10.68 7.80
N ARG A 18 2.87 -11.66 6.95
CA ARG A 18 1.57 -12.29 6.75
C ARG A 18 1.70 -13.81 6.96
N PRO A 19 0.59 -14.55 7.11
CA PRO A 19 0.64 -16.00 7.23
C PRO A 19 1.38 -16.68 6.06
N ASN A 20 1.78 -17.94 6.25
CA ASN A 20 2.46 -18.76 5.24
C ASN A 20 3.77 -18.15 4.71
N ASP A 21 4.50 -17.46 5.59
CA ASP A 21 5.79 -16.82 5.33
C ASP A 21 5.75 -15.85 4.15
N THR A 22 4.61 -15.21 3.96
CA THR A 22 4.46 -14.12 3.00
C THR A 22 4.66 -12.78 3.69
N MET A 23 5.08 -11.78 2.94
CA MET A 23 5.10 -10.39 3.41
C MET A 23 4.22 -9.55 2.51
N ALA A 24 3.66 -8.48 3.07
CA ALA A 24 3.14 -7.34 2.31
C ALA A 24 4.19 -6.23 2.39
N LEU A 25 4.56 -5.66 1.25
CA LEU A 25 5.64 -4.67 1.15
C LEU A 25 5.31 -3.65 0.08
N PHE A 26 5.52 -2.38 0.36
CA PHE A 26 5.39 -1.31 -0.62
C PHE A 26 6.77 -0.91 -1.14
N ILE A 27 6.97 -0.90 -2.45
CA ILE A 27 8.18 -0.39 -3.11
C ILE A 27 7.87 1.01 -3.62
N SER A 28 8.49 2.02 -3.01
CA SER A 28 8.37 3.38 -3.52
C SER A 28 9.20 3.56 -4.80
N SER A 29 8.80 4.53 -5.60
CA SER A 29 9.54 4.94 -6.78
C SER A 29 10.33 6.22 -6.50
N ALA A 30 10.94 6.76 -7.53
CA ALA A 30 11.71 8.00 -7.52
C ALA A 30 11.11 9.21 -6.76
N LYS A 31 12.00 10.15 -6.40
CA LYS A 31 11.64 11.41 -5.74
C LYS A 31 10.83 12.33 -6.66
N PHE A 32 11.04 12.29 -7.96
CA PHE A 32 10.33 13.13 -8.93
C PHE A 32 9.73 12.32 -10.09
N GLU A 33 8.69 12.85 -10.73
CA GLU A 33 8.03 12.13 -11.84
C GLU A 33 8.91 11.93 -13.07
N ASN A 34 9.91 12.77 -13.27
CA ASN A 34 10.85 12.70 -14.39
C ASN A 34 12.07 11.80 -14.15
N ASP A 35 12.25 11.27 -12.93
CA ASP A 35 13.32 10.33 -12.66
C ASP A 35 13.09 9.02 -13.44
N LEU A 36 14.15 8.41 -13.94
CA LEU A 36 14.11 7.17 -14.73
C LEU A 36 13.78 5.90 -13.90
N MET A 37 13.41 6.05 -12.63
CA MET A 37 13.10 4.90 -11.78
C MET A 37 11.74 4.28 -12.16
N PRO A 38 11.60 2.95 -11.98
CA PRO A 38 10.34 2.24 -12.20
C PRO A 38 9.21 2.80 -11.32
N GLU A 39 7.95 2.62 -11.75
CA GLU A 39 6.78 3.05 -10.99
C GLU A 39 6.70 2.38 -9.60
N ALA A 40 5.92 3.00 -8.71
CA ALA A 40 5.72 2.42 -7.39
C ALA A 40 4.84 1.16 -7.50
N GLN A 41 5.08 0.19 -6.63
CA GLN A 41 4.35 -1.07 -6.63
C GLN A 41 4.18 -1.64 -5.23
N GLY A 42 3.03 -2.25 -4.99
CA GLY A 42 2.87 -3.19 -3.88
C GLY A 42 3.43 -4.55 -4.29
N VAL A 43 4.06 -5.28 -3.38
CA VAL A 43 4.56 -6.64 -3.64
C VAL A 43 4.24 -7.58 -2.49
N ALA A 44 4.06 -8.85 -2.83
CA ALA A 44 3.85 -9.94 -1.89
C ALA A 44 4.95 -11.02 -2.04
N PRO A 45 6.13 -10.83 -1.43
CA PRO A 45 7.16 -11.86 -1.47
C PRO A 45 6.87 -12.99 -0.47
N LYS A 46 7.20 -14.22 -0.86
CA LYS A 46 7.29 -15.39 0.01
C LYS A 46 8.74 -15.58 0.42
N VAL A 47 9.00 -15.70 1.71
CA VAL A 47 10.35 -15.73 2.30
C VAL A 47 10.56 -17.06 3.01
N ASP A 48 11.59 -17.80 2.62
CA ASP A 48 12.10 -18.93 3.38
C ASP A 48 13.35 -18.47 4.12
N VAL A 49 13.20 -18.18 5.41
CA VAL A 49 14.29 -17.66 6.25
C VAL A 49 15.40 -18.70 6.47
N PRO A 50 15.10 -19.98 6.82
CA PRO A 50 16.14 -21.02 6.93
C PRO A 50 16.95 -21.21 5.65
N ALA A 51 16.29 -21.28 4.49
CA ALA A 51 16.95 -21.46 3.21
C ALA A 51 17.58 -20.17 2.67
N ARG A 52 17.26 -19.01 3.26
CA ARG A 52 17.63 -17.66 2.78
C ARG A 52 17.17 -17.42 1.34
N GLN A 53 15.96 -17.86 1.03
CA GLN A 53 15.38 -17.75 -0.30
C GLN A 53 14.14 -16.87 -0.28
N VAL A 54 13.90 -16.17 -1.38
CA VAL A 54 12.72 -15.32 -1.55
C VAL A 54 12.18 -15.44 -2.98
N TRP A 55 10.86 -15.40 -3.09
CA TRP A 55 10.13 -15.44 -4.35
C TRP A 55 9.05 -14.38 -4.35
N LEU A 56 8.98 -13.59 -5.42
CA LEU A 56 7.88 -12.67 -5.65
C LEU A 56 6.65 -13.49 -6.07
N GLN A 57 5.58 -13.48 -5.27
CA GLN A 57 4.33 -14.17 -5.61
C GLN A 57 3.46 -13.29 -6.49
N THR A 58 3.25 -12.03 -6.07
CA THR A 58 2.39 -11.08 -6.78
C THR A 58 2.99 -9.68 -6.70
N SER A 59 2.82 -8.90 -7.78
CA SER A 59 3.03 -7.45 -7.79
C SER A 59 1.71 -6.74 -8.11
N TYR A 60 1.43 -5.67 -7.38
CA TYR A 60 0.26 -4.82 -7.54
C TYR A 60 0.71 -3.47 -8.12
N ARG A 61 0.28 -3.17 -9.35
CA ARG A 61 0.66 -1.95 -10.08
C ARG A 61 -0.57 -1.09 -10.32
N HIS A 62 -0.41 0.23 -10.15
CA HIS A 62 -1.47 1.17 -10.48
C HIS A 62 -1.67 1.22 -12.01
N LEU A 63 -2.91 1.28 -12.49
CA LEU A 63 -3.22 1.26 -13.93
C LEU A 63 -2.54 2.37 -14.73
N ASN A 64 -2.37 3.54 -14.09
CA ASN A 64 -1.68 4.70 -14.69
C ASN A 64 -0.19 4.79 -14.33
N TYR A 65 0.41 3.69 -13.83
CA TYR A 65 1.84 3.62 -13.51
C TYR A 65 2.35 4.77 -12.62
N VAL A 66 1.59 5.08 -11.56
CA VAL A 66 1.87 6.25 -10.72
C VAL A 66 3.20 6.10 -9.98
N LYS A 67 3.92 7.21 -9.88
CA LYS A 67 5.12 7.31 -9.07
C LYS A 67 4.76 7.78 -7.67
N SER A 68 5.08 6.96 -6.67
CA SER A 68 4.99 7.31 -5.26
C SER A 68 6.38 7.42 -4.66
N GLY A 69 6.90 8.65 -4.52
CA GLY A 69 8.28 8.90 -4.09
C GLY A 69 8.58 8.67 -2.61
N SER A 70 7.56 8.37 -1.82
CA SER A 70 7.67 8.13 -0.38
C SER A 70 6.34 7.59 0.15
N ARG A 71 6.39 6.91 1.29
CA ARG A 71 5.21 6.44 2.02
C ARG A 71 4.38 5.46 1.18
N GLY A 72 3.21 5.06 1.67
CA GLY A 72 2.41 3.99 1.09
C GLY A 72 2.53 2.70 1.85
N ASN A 73 1.62 1.77 1.53
CA ASN A 73 1.49 0.49 2.20
C ASN A 73 0.75 -0.53 1.33
N VAL A 74 0.90 -1.80 1.71
CA VAL A 74 0.09 -2.91 1.22
C VAL A 74 -0.64 -3.52 2.42
N ASP A 75 -1.97 -3.44 2.41
CA ASP A 75 -2.83 -3.96 3.46
C ASP A 75 -3.65 -5.14 2.95
N VAL A 76 -3.60 -6.26 3.66
CA VAL A 76 -4.42 -7.43 3.34
C VAL A 76 -5.75 -7.29 4.09
N LEU A 77 -6.85 -7.33 3.35
CA LEU A 77 -8.19 -7.12 3.89
C LEU A 77 -8.79 -8.44 4.39
N LEU A 78 -9.83 -8.34 5.22
CA LEU A 78 -10.50 -9.50 5.82
C LEU A 78 -11.08 -10.48 4.78
N ASN A 79 -11.46 -9.99 3.61
CA ASN A 79 -11.96 -10.82 2.51
C ASN A 79 -10.84 -11.38 1.60
N GLY A 80 -9.57 -11.20 1.98
CA GLY A 80 -8.40 -11.63 1.21
C GLY A 80 -7.95 -10.64 0.12
N ASN A 81 -8.77 -9.65 -0.22
CA ASN A 81 -8.36 -8.62 -1.18
C ASN A 81 -7.20 -7.78 -0.62
N ILE A 82 -6.51 -7.12 -1.52
CA ILE A 82 -5.31 -6.33 -1.24
C ILE A 82 -5.62 -4.87 -1.47
N LEU A 83 -5.32 -4.03 -0.49
CA LEU A 83 -5.42 -2.59 -0.62
C LEU A 83 -4.02 -2.00 -0.68
N VAL A 84 -3.71 -1.31 -1.78
CA VAL A 84 -2.44 -0.61 -1.95
C VAL A 84 -2.68 0.89 -1.82
N GLY A 85 -1.97 1.52 -0.87
CA GLY A 85 -1.95 2.96 -0.69
C GLY A 85 -0.74 3.59 -1.39
N TRP A 86 -0.99 4.49 -2.33
CA TRP A 86 0.02 5.26 -3.08
C TRP A 86 0.29 6.57 -2.36
N GLY A 87 1.07 6.51 -1.27
CA GLY A 87 1.20 7.60 -0.28
C GLY A 87 1.44 8.99 -0.89
N HIS A 88 2.55 9.16 -1.59
CA HIS A 88 2.89 10.43 -2.24
C HIS A 88 1.83 10.89 -3.26
N SER A 89 1.19 9.96 -3.97
CA SER A 89 0.15 10.25 -4.96
C SER A 89 -1.25 10.38 -4.35
N ALA A 90 -1.41 10.33 -3.02
CA ALA A 90 -2.68 10.40 -2.31
C ALA A 90 -3.79 9.52 -2.95
N ALA A 91 -3.42 8.33 -3.42
CA ALA A 91 -4.32 7.43 -4.10
C ALA A 91 -4.35 6.07 -3.41
N TYR A 92 -5.34 5.25 -3.74
CA TYR A 92 -5.35 3.84 -3.38
C TYR A 92 -6.03 2.99 -4.45
N THR A 93 -5.72 1.70 -4.45
CA THR A 93 -6.30 0.73 -5.38
C THR A 93 -6.53 -0.58 -4.65
N GLN A 94 -7.67 -1.20 -4.88
CA GLN A 94 -7.98 -2.52 -4.33
C GLN A 94 -7.83 -3.59 -5.41
N TYR A 95 -7.20 -4.70 -5.06
CA TYR A 95 -6.93 -5.83 -5.93
C TYR A 95 -7.46 -7.13 -5.31
N THR A 96 -7.71 -8.12 -6.14
CA THR A 96 -7.74 -9.52 -5.74
C THR A 96 -6.31 -10.01 -5.41
N PRO A 97 -6.14 -11.15 -4.72
CA PRO A 97 -4.82 -11.68 -4.36
C PRO A 97 -3.87 -11.96 -5.53
N ASP A 98 -4.41 -12.22 -6.73
CA ASP A 98 -3.65 -12.47 -7.96
C ASP A 98 -3.21 -11.19 -8.67
N GLY A 99 -3.59 -10.02 -8.18
CA GLY A 99 -3.21 -8.72 -8.74
C GLY A 99 -4.23 -8.11 -9.69
N THR A 100 -5.41 -8.70 -9.87
CA THR A 100 -6.48 -8.08 -10.68
C THR A 100 -7.11 -6.90 -9.93
N SER A 101 -7.16 -5.72 -10.56
CA SER A 101 -7.76 -4.54 -9.92
C SER A 101 -9.28 -4.69 -9.79
N VAL A 102 -9.80 -4.54 -8.58
CA VAL A 102 -11.24 -4.54 -8.25
C VAL A 102 -11.78 -3.11 -8.18
N ILE A 103 -11.00 -2.19 -7.63
CA ILE A 103 -11.34 -0.76 -7.55
C ILE A 103 -10.12 0.06 -7.96
N SER A 104 -10.26 0.86 -9.01
CA SER A 104 -9.23 1.76 -9.55
C SER A 104 -9.64 3.23 -9.51
N ASN A 105 -8.69 4.14 -9.73
CA ASN A 105 -8.89 5.60 -9.80
C ASN A 105 -9.42 6.25 -8.50
N MET A 106 -9.15 5.64 -7.34
CA MET A 106 -9.49 6.26 -6.06
C MET A 106 -8.36 7.14 -5.55
N HIS A 107 -8.67 8.40 -5.28
CA HIS A 107 -7.69 9.39 -4.85
C HIS A 107 -8.32 10.53 -4.04
N PHE A 108 -7.55 11.08 -3.11
CA PHE A 108 -7.97 12.17 -2.23
C PHE A 108 -7.78 13.57 -2.84
N GLY A 109 -7.17 13.65 -4.03
CA GLY A 109 -6.94 14.89 -4.76
C GLY A 109 -6.94 14.68 -6.27
N ARG A 110 -6.74 15.74 -7.05
CA ARG A 110 -6.76 15.66 -8.52
C ARG A 110 -5.57 14.85 -9.05
N PHE A 111 -5.83 13.81 -9.84
CA PHE A 111 -4.77 12.92 -10.35
C PHE A 111 -3.68 13.66 -11.14
N THR A 112 -4.06 14.70 -11.91
CA THR A 112 -3.11 15.52 -12.68
C THR A 112 -2.15 16.33 -11.80
N LEU A 113 -2.31 16.30 -10.48
CA LEU A 113 -1.47 17.01 -9.52
C LEU A 113 -0.62 16.11 -8.62
N PHE A 114 -0.57 14.80 -8.88
CA PHE A 114 0.21 13.87 -8.07
C PHE A 114 1.70 14.21 -8.03
N SER A 115 2.29 14.61 -9.16
CA SER A 115 3.68 15.08 -9.25
C SER A 115 3.97 16.28 -8.37
N PHE A 116 2.99 17.19 -8.23
CA PHE A 116 3.16 18.48 -7.56
C PHE A 116 2.99 18.39 -6.04
N ARG A 117 2.70 17.20 -5.48
CA ARG A 117 2.62 16.97 -4.02
C ARG A 117 1.58 17.85 -3.32
N VAL A 118 0.57 18.34 -4.04
CA VAL A 118 -0.47 19.21 -3.47
C VAL A 118 -1.31 18.45 -2.44
N THR A 119 -1.56 17.16 -2.67
CA THR A 119 -2.22 16.27 -1.73
C THR A 119 -1.38 15.02 -1.57
N ASN A 120 -1.17 14.57 -0.33
CA ASN A 120 -0.44 13.34 -0.02
C ASN A 120 -1.22 12.54 1.04
N SER A 121 -1.06 11.23 1.03
CA SER A 121 -1.43 10.35 2.14
C SER A 121 -0.17 9.70 2.72
N TYR A 122 -0.26 9.20 3.95
CA TYR A 122 0.84 8.44 4.56
C TYR A 122 0.64 6.94 4.32
N ARG A 123 -0.51 6.42 4.76
CA ARG A 123 -0.96 5.03 4.57
C ARG A 123 -2.48 5.02 4.46
N VAL A 124 -3.03 3.97 3.87
CA VAL A 124 -4.48 3.75 3.75
C VAL A 124 -4.81 2.40 4.35
N PHE A 125 -5.83 2.38 5.21
CA PHE A 125 -6.32 1.17 5.84
C PHE A 125 -7.83 1.10 5.65
N GLN A 126 -8.34 -0.08 5.35
CA GLN A 126 -9.77 -0.34 5.34
C GLN A 126 -10.10 -1.28 6.49
N ARG A 127 -10.86 -0.79 7.45
CA ARG A 127 -11.30 -1.54 8.63
C ARG A 127 -12.79 -1.34 8.82
N VAL A 128 -13.45 -2.37 9.33
CA VAL A 128 -14.83 -2.28 9.79
C VAL A 128 -14.81 -1.82 11.24
N PHE A 129 -15.21 -0.58 11.49
CA PHE A 129 -15.43 -0.11 12.85
C PHE A 129 -16.91 -0.23 13.18
N GLY A 130 -17.22 -0.87 14.32
CA GLY A 130 -18.51 -0.63 14.97
C GLY A 130 -18.58 0.85 15.32
N TRP A 131 -19.60 1.55 14.83
CA TRP A 131 -19.73 2.99 15.03
C TRP A 131 -19.76 3.29 16.54
N LYS A 132 -18.72 3.96 17.06
CA LYS A 132 -18.72 4.52 18.41
C LYS A 132 -18.58 6.02 18.27
N ASN A 133 -19.54 6.76 18.84
CA ASN A 133 -19.72 8.21 18.86
C ASN A 133 -18.55 9.04 19.45
N ARG A 134 -17.29 8.76 19.11
CA ARG A 134 -16.14 9.57 19.52
C ARG A 134 -15.20 9.76 18.35
N VAL A 135 -15.18 10.98 17.82
CA VAL A 135 -14.03 11.51 17.10
C VAL A 135 -12.94 11.74 18.14
N GLN A 136 -12.24 10.68 18.50
CA GLN A 136 -10.84 10.84 18.87
C GLN A 136 -10.07 10.49 17.59
N ILE A 137 -9.17 11.38 17.19
CA ILE A 137 -8.12 11.06 16.23
C ILE A 137 -6.85 10.73 17.05
N PRO A 138 -6.79 9.65 17.86
CA PRO A 138 -5.51 9.20 18.33
C PRO A 138 -4.79 8.56 17.13
N LEU A 139 -3.47 8.65 17.11
CA LEU A 139 -2.65 7.69 16.35
C LEU A 139 -3.16 6.29 16.70
N GLN A 140 -3.70 5.58 15.72
CA GLN A 140 -4.17 4.23 15.97
C GLN A 140 -3.02 3.27 15.68
N LEU A 141 -2.62 2.56 16.73
CA LEU A 141 -1.66 1.48 16.68
C LEU A 141 -2.41 0.20 16.34
N TRP A 142 -2.02 -0.44 15.25
CA TRP A 142 -2.62 -1.70 14.84
C TRP A 142 -1.58 -2.80 14.88
N ILE A 143 -1.93 -3.88 15.56
CA ILE A 143 -1.19 -5.15 15.49
C ILE A 143 -2.08 -6.13 14.73
N ASP A 144 -1.62 -6.55 13.56
CA ASP A 144 -2.24 -7.63 12.78
C ASP A 144 -1.20 -8.73 12.60
N GLY A 145 -1.33 -9.81 13.39
CA GLY A 145 -0.34 -10.85 13.50
C GLY A 145 1.03 -10.31 13.92
N ARG A 146 2.02 -10.36 13.01
CA ARG A 146 3.40 -9.89 13.23
C ARG A 146 3.66 -8.51 12.61
N CYS A 147 2.61 -7.72 12.40
CA CYS A 147 2.69 -6.43 11.74
C CYS A 147 2.23 -5.31 12.66
N LEU A 148 3.09 -4.32 12.85
CA LEU A 148 2.79 -3.10 13.58
C LEU A 148 2.61 -1.95 12.59
N SER A 149 1.38 -1.46 12.45
CA SER A 149 1.08 -0.35 11.56
C SER A 149 0.57 0.85 12.34
N VAL A 150 1.18 2.02 12.08
CA VAL A 150 0.74 3.31 12.60
C VAL A 150 0.14 4.11 11.46
N GLY A 151 -1.08 4.61 11.66
CA GLY A 151 -1.80 5.39 10.66
C GLY A 151 -2.66 6.49 11.25
N MET A 152 -2.86 7.56 10.48
CA MET A 152 -4.01 8.44 10.66
C MET A 152 -5.21 7.85 9.92
N VAL A 153 -6.33 7.68 10.61
CA VAL A 153 -7.59 7.31 9.98
C VAL A 153 -8.26 8.60 9.48
N GLN A 154 -8.38 8.76 8.17
CA GLN A 154 -9.26 9.78 7.59
C GLN A 154 -10.62 9.14 7.36
N GLN A 155 -11.55 9.32 8.29
CA GLN A 155 -12.94 8.89 8.09
C GLN A 155 -13.55 9.76 7.01
N LYS A 156 -13.99 9.16 5.89
CA LYS A 156 -14.76 9.87 4.88
C LYS A 156 -16.15 10.11 5.47
N LEU A 157 -16.40 11.34 5.91
CA LEU A 157 -17.73 11.83 6.20
C LEU A 157 -18.49 11.88 4.87
N LEU A 158 -19.32 10.88 4.57
CA LEU A 158 -20.41 11.07 3.62
C LEU A 158 -21.53 11.73 4.41
N VAL A 159 -21.49 13.05 4.50
CA VAL A 159 -22.69 13.84 4.79
C VAL A 159 -23.23 14.27 3.43
N GLY A 160 -24.40 13.74 3.10
CA GLY A 160 -25.19 14.12 1.94
C GLY A 160 -26.60 13.61 2.17
N ALA A 161 -27.53 14.56 2.27
CA ALA A 161 -28.93 14.45 2.69
C ALA A 161 -29.77 13.46 1.89
#